data_AF-A0A8K0CS04-F1
#
_entry.id   AF-A0A8K0CS04-F1
#
_cell.length_a   1.000
_cell.length_b   1.000
_cell.length_c   1.000
_cell.angle_alpha   90.00
_cell.angle_beta   90.00
_cell.angle_gamma   90.00
#
_symmetry.space_group_name_H-M   'P 1'
#
loop_
_entity.id
_entity.type
_entity.pdbx_description
1 polymer ?
#
loop_
_entity_poly.entity_id
_entity_poly.type
_entity_poly.pdbx_seq_one_letter_code
_entity_poly.pdbx_strand_id
1 'polypeptide(L)'
;QAVDTAIKKKKDGGLVTSDKREDCKESGFGPESIAKEWLYSQIFNCEYNYSFKSPDNDTCDLCDQLQHQIREAESLESRKSLQAEYDEHLADTNNRHKMKPEDKKI
;
A
#
# COMPACT_ATOMS: atom_id res chain seq x y z
N GLN A 1 12.88 -31.48 40.42
CA GLN A 1 11.55 -30.87 40.20
C GLN A 1 11.81 -29.39 39.93
N ALA A 2 11.81 -28.99 38.66
CA ALA A 2 11.94 -27.58 38.29
C ALA A 2 10.53 -26.98 38.27
N VAL A 3 10.36 -25.89 39.00
CA VAL A 3 9.08 -25.23 39.23
C VAL A 3 8.75 -24.31 38.04
N ASP A 4 7.76 -24.71 37.25
CA ASP A 4 7.16 -23.86 36.22
C ASP A 4 6.47 -22.66 36.86
N THR A 5 7.07 -21.48 36.71
CA THR A 5 6.44 -20.22 37.11
C THR A 5 5.88 -19.55 35.87
N ALA A 6 4.64 -19.91 35.52
CA ALA A 6 3.87 -19.27 34.47
C ALA A 6 3.51 -17.84 34.87
N ILE A 7 4.25 -16.85 34.36
CA ILE A 7 3.88 -15.44 34.48
C ILE A 7 2.80 -15.13 33.44
N LYS A 8 1.54 -15.20 33.87
CA LYS A 8 0.40 -14.56 33.19
C LYS A 8 0.56 -13.04 33.25
N LYS A 9 0.79 -12.39 32.11
CA LYS A 9 0.44 -10.97 31.93
C LYS A 9 -0.51 -10.84 30.74
N LYS A 10 -1.75 -10.47 31.05
CA LYS A 10 -2.75 -9.95 30.11
C LYS A 10 -2.70 -8.41 30.14
N LYS A 11 -3.18 -7.81 29.05
CA LYS A 11 -3.49 -6.39 28.75
C LYS A 11 -2.37 -5.69 27.96
N ASP A 12 -2.57 -5.14 26.76
CA ASP A 12 -3.78 -4.59 26.12
C ASP A 12 -3.76 -4.76 24.58
N GLY A 13 -4.92 -5.01 23.97
CA GLY A 13 -5.28 -4.58 22.61
C GLY A 13 -4.50 -5.06 21.37
N GLY A 14 -3.40 -5.80 21.48
CA GLY A 14 -2.68 -6.36 20.34
C GLY A 14 -3.26 -7.72 19.93
N LEU A 15 -3.46 -7.93 18.62
CA LEU A 15 -3.64 -9.27 18.06
C LEU A 15 -2.46 -10.12 18.54
N VAL A 16 -2.71 -11.07 19.45
CA VAL A 16 -1.71 -12.06 19.86
C VAL A 16 -1.44 -12.90 18.62
N THR A 17 -0.42 -12.53 17.85
CA THR A 17 0.15 -13.44 16.88
C THR A 17 0.87 -14.49 17.70
N SER A 18 0.37 -15.73 17.67
CA SER A 18 1.13 -16.89 18.15
C SER A 18 2.56 -16.79 17.64
N ASP A 19 3.55 -17.14 18.48
CA ASP A 19 4.94 -17.16 18.04
C ASP A 19 5.05 -18.20 16.92
N LYS A 20 5.04 -17.76 15.66
CA LYS A 20 4.98 -18.62 14.47
C LYS A 20 6.11 -19.67 14.45
N ARG A 21 7.17 -19.45 15.23
CA ARG A 21 8.26 -20.41 15.41
C ARG A 21 7.81 -21.67 16.14
N GLU A 22 6.90 -21.54 17.11
CA GLU A 22 6.33 -22.67 17.83
C GLU A 22 5.40 -23.48 16.92
N ASP A 23 4.58 -22.80 16.10
CA ASP A 23 3.69 -23.44 15.11
C ASP A 23 4.48 -24.21 14.03
N CYS A 24 5.61 -23.66 13.56
CA CYS A 24 6.50 -24.33 12.61
C CYS A 24 7.18 -25.57 13.22
N LYS A 25 7.55 -25.52 14.51
CA LYS A 25 8.12 -26.68 15.21
C LYS A 25 7.08 -27.78 15.41
N GLU A 26 5.85 -27.42 15.79
CA GLU A 26 4.74 -28.37 15.96
C GLU A 26 4.40 -29.08 14.65
N SER A 27 4.52 -28.36 13.53
CA SER A 27 4.32 -28.88 12.17
C SER A 27 5.51 -29.70 11.63
N GLY A 28 6.58 -29.89 12.42
CA GLY A 28 7.73 -30.72 12.06
C GLY A 28 8.73 -30.09 11.09
N PHE A 29 8.68 -28.77 10.87
CA PHE A 29 9.67 -28.09 10.05
C PHE A 29 10.99 -27.91 10.83
N GLY A 30 12.10 -28.36 10.22
CA GLY A 30 13.43 -28.12 10.76
C GLY A 30 13.77 -26.63 10.80
N PRO A 31 14.63 -26.17 11.73
CA PRO A 31 15.02 -24.76 11.86
C PRO A 31 15.62 -24.16 10.59
N GLU A 32 16.21 -24.98 9.73
CA GLU A 32 16.72 -24.62 8.41
C GLU A 32 15.61 -24.26 7.40
N SER A 33 14.40 -24.79 7.60
CA SER A 33 13.22 -24.55 6.76
C SER A 33 12.39 -23.36 7.25
N ILE A 34 12.74 -22.78 8.41
CA ILE A 34 12.09 -21.59 8.93
C ILE A 34 12.60 -20.38 8.16
N ALA A 35 11.69 -19.75 7.44
CA ALA A 35 11.86 -18.46 6.77
C ALA A 35 12.56 -17.45 7.68
N LYS A 36 13.76 -17.01 7.29
CA LYS A 36 14.51 -15.98 8.01
C LYS A 36 13.95 -14.61 7.64
N GLU A 37 13.32 -13.93 8.59
CA GLU A 37 12.72 -12.60 8.39
C GLU A 37 13.68 -11.61 7.73
N TRP A 38 14.95 -11.57 8.18
CA TRP A 38 15.97 -10.68 7.60
C TRP A 38 16.25 -10.98 6.12
N LEU A 39 16.15 -12.24 5.69
CA LEU A 39 16.37 -12.65 4.31
C LEU A 39 15.24 -12.11 3.42
N TYR A 40 13.98 -12.21 3.88
CA TYR A 40 12.86 -11.58 3.18
C TYR A 40 12.97 -10.06 3.17
N SER A 41 13.38 -9.45 4.29
CA SER A 41 13.61 -8.01 4.36
C SER A 41 14.68 -7.55 3.35
N GLN A 42 15.79 -8.28 3.24
CA GLN A 42 16.84 -7.99 2.25
C GLN A 42 16.32 -8.16 0.82
N ILE A 43 15.63 -9.27 0.53
CA ILE A 43 15.08 -9.53 -0.81
C ILE A 43 14.09 -8.44 -1.22
N PHE A 44 13.10 -8.11 -0.37
CA PHE A 44 12.06 -7.16 -0.74
C PHE A 44 12.52 -5.70 -0.74
N ASN A 45 13.33 -5.31 0.25
CA ASN A 45 13.70 -3.91 0.42
C ASN A 45 14.96 -3.53 -0.35
N CYS A 46 15.87 -4.47 -0.62
CA CYS A 46 17.16 -4.18 -1.25
C CYS A 46 17.28 -4.79 -2.66
N GLU A 47 16.81 -6.01 -2.87
CA GLU A 47 17.02 -6.72 -4.16
C GLU A 47 15.90 -6.45 -5.16
N TYR A 48 14.64 -6.51 -4.71
CA TYR A 48 13.50 -6.28 -5.59
C TYR A 48 13.19 -4.81 -5.82
N ASN A 49 13.78 -3.90 -5.04
CA ASN A 49 13.47 -2.48 -5.06
C ASN A 49 11.99 -2.23 -5.37
N TYR A 50 11.11 -2.96 -4.67
CA TYR A 50 9.78 -2.46 -4.37
C TYR A 50 10.05 -1.31 -3.40
N SER A 51 10.64 -0.23 -3.92
CA SER A 51 10.24 1.09 -3.52
C SER A 51 8.73 0.98 -3.50
N PHE A 52 8.15 0.84 -2.31
CA PHE A 52 6.78 1.22 -2.05
C PHE A 52 6.73 2.72 -2.31
N LYS A 53 6.94 3.11 -3.58
CA LYS A 53 6.48 4.38 -4.07
C LYS A 53 5.01 4.33 -3.71
N SER A 54 4.56 5.35 -2.99
CA SER A 54 3.13 5.59 -2.85
C SER A 54 2.53 5.32 -4.22
N PRO A 55 1.50 4.46 -4.35
CA PRO A 55 0.90 4.20 -5.65
C PRO A 55 0.73 5.56 -6.32
N ASP A 56 1.38 5.74 -7.47
CA ASP A 56 1.18 6.94 -8.27
C ASP A 56 -0.34 7.05 -8.41
N ASN A 57 -0.91 8.18 -7.95
CA ASN A 57 -2.36 8.35 -7.77
C ASN A 57 -3.10 7.56 -8.82
N ASP A 58 -3.87 6.52 -8.44
CA ASP A 58 -4.62 5.69 -9.40
C ASP A 58 -5.33 6.64 -10.38
N THR A 59 -4.80 6.74 -11.59
CA THR A 59 -5.36 7.59 -12.64
C THR A 59 -6.51 6.81 -13.26
N CYS A 60 -7.63 7.49 -13.52
CA CYS A 60 -8.69 6.87 -14.30
C CYS A 60 -8.32 6.86 -15.79
N ASP A 61 -9.01 6.06 -16.59
CA ASP A 61 -8.76 5.98 -18.05
C ASP A 61 -8.76 7.36 -18.75
N LEU A 62 -9.56 8.30 -18.24
CA LEU A 62 -9.61 9.67 -18.79
C LEU A 62 -8.33 10.46 -18.48
N CYS A 63 -7.77 10.32 -17.28
CA CYS A 63 -6.49 10.94 -16.92
C CYS A 63 -5.39 10.44 -17.86
N ASP A 64 -5.34 9.12 -18.10
CA ASP A 64 -4.33 8.51 -18.95
C ASP A 64 -4.48 8.96 -20.41
N GLN A 65 -5.73 9.02 -20.91
CA GLN A 65 -6.04 9.53 -22.25
C GLN A 65 -5.60 10.99 -22.44
N LEU A 66 -5.98 11.88 -21.50
CA LEU A 66 -5.63 13.29 -21.58
C LEU A 66 -4.12 13.50 -21.48
N GLN A 67 -3.44 12.80 -20.58
CA GLN A 67 -1.97 12.86 -20.47
C GLN A 67 -1.28 12.37 -21.75
N HIS A 68 -1.81 11.33 -22.39
CA HIS A 68 -1.31 10.84 -23.67
C HIS A 68 -1.48 11.89 -24.77
N GLN A 69 -2.68 12.46 -24.90
CA GLN A 69 -2.98 13.49 -25.89
C GLN A 69 -2.16 14.77 -25.68
N ILE A 70 -1.93 15.20 -24.43
CA ILE A 70 -1.06 16.35 -24.10
C ILE A 70 0.37 16.10 -24.58
N ARG A 71 0.87 14.87 -24.39
CA ARG A 71 2.21 14.47 -24.80
C ARG A 71 2.36 14.42 -26.32
N GLU A 72 1.33 13.94 -27.01
CA GLU A 72 1.32 13.79 -28.48
C GLU A 72 0.88 15.05 -29.22
N ALA A 73 0.33 16.05 -28.52
CA ALA A 73 -0.16 17.28 -29.14
C ALA A 73 0.96 18.01 -29.89
N GLU A 74 0.79 18.15 -31.21
CA GLU A 74 1.75 18.80 -32.11
C GLU A 74 1.74 20.33 -31.94
N SER A 75 0.58 20.92 -31.61
CA SER A 75 0.41 22.35 -31.46
C SER A 75 0.35 22.79 -30.00
N LEU A 76 0.93 23.96 -29.70
CA LEU A 76 0.90 24.55 -28.37
C LEU A 76 -0.53 24.84 -27.91
N GLU A 77 -1.40 25.26 -28.84
CA GLU A 77 -2.78 25.60 -28.52
C GLU A 77 -3.60 24.36 -28.13
N SER A 78 -3.45 23.26 -28.88
CA SER A 78 -4.06 21.96 -28.53
C SER A 78 -3.55 21.45 -27.19
N ARG A 79 -2.25 21.57 -26.93
CA ARG A 79 -1.68 21.18 -25.64
C ARG A 79 -2.27 21.97 -24.48
N LYS A 80 -2.48 23.28 -24.65
CA LYS A 80 -3.09 24.14 -23.63
C LYS A 80 -4.56 23.80 -23.38
N SER A 81 -5.34 23.54 -24.43
CA SER A 81 -6.75 23.16 -24.25
C SER A 81 -6.88 21.82 -23.54
N LEU A 82 -6.07 20.84 -23.92
CA LEU A 82 -6.06 19.51 -23.28
C LEU A 82 -5.57 19.59 -21.82
N GLN A 83 -4.58 20.45 -21.54
CA GLN A 83 -4.14 20.70 -20.16
C GLN A 83 -5.24 21.31 -19.31
N ALA A 84 -6.01 22.27 -19.85
CA ALA A 84 -7.12 22.88 -19.13
C ALA A 84 -8.23 21.87 -18.80
N GLU A 85 -8.54 20.97 -19.75
CA GLU A 85 -9.50 19.87 -19.53
C GLU A 85 -9.02 18.89 -18.45
N TYR A 86 -7.73 18.55 -18.48
CA TYR A 86 -7.11 17.72 -17.45
C TYR A 86 -7.17 18.38 -16.06
N ASP A 87 -6.88 19.67 -15.97
CA ASP A 87 -6.93 20.42 -14.71
C ASP A 87 -8.36 20.53 -14.17
N GLU A 88 -9.36 20.74 -15.05
CA GLU A 88 -10.77 20.73 -14.69
C GLU A 88 -11.21 19.36 -14.13
N HIS A 89 -10.81 18.28 -14.78
CA HIS A 89 -11.08 16.92 -14.31
C HIS A 89 -10.50 16.65 -12.91
N LEU A 90 -9.26 17.09 -12.66
CA LEU A 90 -8.63 16.99 -11.34
C LEU A 90 -9.37 17.83 -10.28
N ALA A 91 -9.88 19.01 -10.65
CA ALA A 91 -10.65 19.84 -9.74
C ALA A 91 -11.99 19.18 -9.36
N ASP A 92 -12.72 18.62 -10.34
CA ASP A 92 -13.98 17.92 -10.10
C ASP A 92 -13.79 16.70 -9.19
N THR A 93 -12.81 15.85 -9.49
CA THR A 93 -12.51 14.68 -8.65
C THR A 93 -12.18 15.06 -7.22
N ASN A 94 -11.34 16.08 -7.01
CA ASN A 94 -11.02 16.59 -5.68
C ASN A 94 -12.26 17.12 -4.94
N ASN A 95 -13.13 17.87 -5.64
CA ASN A 95 -14.39 18.34 -5.07
C ASN A 95 -15.31 17.18 -4.65
N ARG A 96 -15.50 16.16 -5.51
CA ARG A 96 -16.28 14.96 -5.13
C ARG A 96 -15.70 14.27 -3.90
N HIS A 97 -14.37 14.18 -3.79
CA HIS A 97 -13.73 13.61 -2.60
C HIS A 97 -14.00 14.44 -1.33
N LYS A 98 -14.07 15.77 -1.43
CA LYS A 98 -14.42 16.66 -0.31
C LYS A 98 -15.88 16.57 0.11
N MET A 99 -16.80 16.29 -0.80
CA MET A 99 -18.24 16.16 -0.49
C MET A 99 -18.58 14.80 0.15
N LYS A 100 -17.83 13.72 -0.15
CA LYS A 100 -18.01 12.38 0.46
C LYS A 100 -18.10 12.36 2.01
N PRO A 101 -17.27 13.09 2.78
CA PRO A 101 -17.42 13.15 4.24
C PRO A 101 -18.64 13.96 4.71
N GLU A 102 -19.22 14.82 3.87
CA GLU A 102 -20.44 15.55 4.19
C GLU A 102 -21.68 14.64 4.07
N ASP A 103 -21.72 13.77 3.06
CA ASP A 103 -22.78 12.77 2.89
C ASP A 103 -22.85 11.77 4.06
N LYS A 104 -21.71 11.48 4.71
CA LYS A 104 -21.64 10.56 5.86
C LYS A 104 -22.17 11.15 7.17
N LYS A 105 -22.49 12.45 7.21
CA LYS A 105 -22.99 13.14 8.41
C LYS A 105 -24.53 13.16 8.49
N ILE A 106 -25.23 12.60 7.51
CA ILE A 106 -26.69 12.47 7.47
C ILE A 106 -27.11 11.12 8.08
#